data_AF-A0AA92HAN4-F1
#
_entry.id   AF-A0AA92HAN4-F1
#
_cell.length_a   1.000
_cell.length_b   1.000
_cell.length_c   1.000
_cell.angle_alpha   90.00
_cell.angle_beta   90.00
_cell.angle_gamma   90.00
#
_symmetry.space_group_name_H-M   'P 1'
#
loop_
_entity.id
_entity.type
_entity.pdbx_description
1 polymer ?
#
loop_
_entity_poly.entity_id
_entity_poly.type
_entity_poly.pdbx_seq_one_letter_code
_entity_poly.pdbx_strand_id
1 'polypeptide(L)'
;MNAIKIMTTYAAPQAAQVVCKLVVNVDKMSRLFLSSDEKCVSVNFPFVTHTLDGEVRFVSKSCGVVDNRMSSNILSLLSGGALEAEEVLEFAEPILELLDAEASCWRLLRDLIMVDDGYLRFDHDPTRENGRLHPLNHIDVFYSQSTTFKMGVSNKLALEDLVDILNLKSNCHFIAK
;
A
#
# COMPACT_ATOMS: atom_id res chain seq x y z
N MET A 1 5.55 2.43 4.59
CA MET A 1 6.41 2.15 5.77
C MET A 1 5.68 1.64 7.01
N ASN A 2 4.55 2.24 7.43
CA ASN A 2 3.80 1.75 8.61
C ASN A 2 3.42 0.26 8.54
N ALA A 3 3.06 -0.24 7.36
CA ALA A 3 2.77 -1.66 7.16
C ALA A 3 3.95 -2.57 7.55
N ILE A 4 5.18 -2.21 7.19
CA ILE A 4 6.39 -2.96 7.56
C ILE A 4 6.50 -3.03 9.09
N LYS A 5 6.42 -1.87 9.78
CA LYS A 5 6.49 -1.82 11.24
C LYS A 5 5.45 -2.72 11.89
N ILE A 6 4.18 -2.56 11.51
CA ILE A 6 3.05 -3.35 12.03
C ILE A 6 3.32 -4.85 11.86
N MET A 7 3.83 -5.27 10.69
CA MET A 7 4.09 -6.68 10.41
C MET A 7 5.32 -7.21 11.15
N THR A 8 6.38 -6.43 11.28
CA THR A 8 7.60 -6.83 12.01
C THR A 8 7.42 -6.89 13.52
N THR A 9 6.49 -6.11 14.07
CA THR A 9 6.19 -6.07 15.52
C THR A 9 4.80 -6.61 15.81
N TYR A 10 4.26 -7.45 14.94
CA TYR A 10 2.87 -7.89 15.01
C TYR A 10 2.59 -8.64 16.31
N ALA A 11 1.56 -8.19 17.02
CA ALA A 11 0.93 -8.91 18.11
C ALA A 11 -0.53 -9.11 17.75
N ALA A 12 -1.03 -10.34 17.86
CA ALA A 12 -2.40 -10.65 17.48
C ALA A 12 -3.40 -9.84 18.34
N PRO A 13 -4.28 -9.02 17.73
CA PRO A 13 -5.33 -8.33 18.46
C PRO A 13 -6.42 -9.32 18.89
N GLN A 14 -7.25 -8.92 19.85
CA GLN A 14 -8.45 -9.68 20.20
C GLN A 14 -9.41 -9.71 19.01
N ALA A 15 -9.96 -10.87 18.68
CA ALA A 15 -10.80 -11.05 17.49
C ALA A 15 -11.99 -10.08 17.44
N ALA A 16 -12.63 -9.80 18.59
CA ALA A 16 -13.75 -8.87 18.68
C ALA A 16 -13.40 -7.40 18.41
N GLN A 17 -12.11 -7.05 18.40
CA GLN A 17 -11.61 -5.69 18.16
C GLN A 17 -11.04 -5.50 16.74
N VAL A 18 -11.09 -6.54 15.90
CA VAL A 18 -10.56 -6.48 14.54
C VAL A 18 -11.54 -5.73 13.64
N VAL A 19 -11.17 -4.52 13.25
CA VAL A 19 -11.93 -3.69 12.31
C VAL A 19 -11.42 -3.77 10.87
N CYS A 20 -10.19 -4.27 10.70
CA CYS A 20 -9.52 -4.30 9.40
C CYS A 20 -8.41 -5.36 9.38
N LYS A 21 -8.14 -5.92 8.19
CA LYS A 21 -7.04 -6.84 7.90
C LYS A 21 -5.99 -6.12 7.06
N LEU A 22 -4.72 -6.26 7.44
CA LEU A 22 -3.58 -5.84 6.65
C LEU A 22 -2.85 -7.08 6.15
N VAL A 23 -2.79 -7.28 4.83
CA VAL A 23 -2.26 -8.51 4.21
C VAL A 23 -1.24 -8.14 3.14
N VAL A 24 -0.06 -8.74 3.18
CA VAL A 24 0.88 -8.71 2.05
C VAL A 24 0.72 -10.04 1.32
N ASN A 25 0.34 -9.97 0.03
CA ASN A 25 0.28 -11.13 -0.84
C ASN A 25 1.52 -11.13 -1.75
N VAL A 26 2.37 -12.15 -1.63
CA VAL A 26 3.60 -12.31 -2.42
C VAL A 26 3.54 -13.59 -3.23
N ASP A 27 3.61 -13.45 -4.55
CA ASP A 27 3.80 -14.54 -5.51
C ASP A 27 4.52 -13.99 -6.76
N LYS A 28 3.94 -14.08 -7.97
CA LYS A 28 4.42 -13.35 -9.16
C LYS A 28 4.31 -11.83 -9.01
N MET A 29 3.51 -11.38 -8.06
CA MET A 29 3.32 -9.98 -7.69
C MET A 29 3.59 -9.79 -6.20
N SER A 30 3.83 -8.57 -5.77
CA SER A 30 3.94 -8.21 -4.35
C SER A 30 3.01 -7.04 -4.08
N ARG A 31 1.93 -7.28 -3.33
CA ARG A 31 0.88 -6.28 -3.09
C ARG A 31 0.46 -6.25 -1.64
N LEU A 32 0.18 -5.05 -1.15
CA LEU A 32 -0.36 -4.80 0.17
C LEU A 32 -1.87 -4.57 0.04
N PHE A 33 -2.64 -5.23 0.89
CA PHE A 33 -4.08 -5.09 1.01
C PHE A 33 -4.44 -4.58 2.39
N LEU A 34 -5.33 -3.58 2.45
CA LEU A 34 -5.97 -3.11 3.66
C LEU A 34 -7.49 -3.27 3.47
N SER A 35 -8.08 -4.24 4.16
CA SER A 35 -9.48 -4.65 3.95
C SER A 35 -10.30 -4.54 5.22
N SER A 36 -11.36 -3.75 5.19
CA SER A 36 -12.48 -3.82 6.14
C SER A 36 -13.65 -4.55 5.48
N ASP A 37 -14.82 -4.54 6.13
CA ASP A 37 -16.06 -5.08 5.55
C ASP A 37 -16.52 -4.26 4.33
N GLU A 38 -16.37 -2.93 4.35
CA GLU A 38 -16.91 -2.04 3.31
C GLU A 38 -15.89 -1.56 2.29
N LYS A 39 -14.59 -1.71 2.57
CA LYS A 39 -13.54 -1.12 1.75
C LYS A 39 -12.34 -2.04 1.69
N CYS A 40 -11.77 -2.18 0.51
CA CYS A 40 -10.51 -2.89 0.32
C CYS A 40 -9.57 -2.07 -0.56
N VAL A 41 -8.43 -1.69 -0.02
CA VAL A 41 -7.38 -0.96 -0.75
C VAL A 41 -6.25 -1.92 -1.09
N SER A 42 -5.80 -1.89 -2.34
CA SER A 42 -4.62 -2.60 -2.82
C SER A 42 -3.61 -1.61 -3.39
N VAL A 43 -2.35 -1.75 -2.99
CA VAL A 43 -1.22 -1.02 -3.55
C VAL A 43 -0.06 -1.96 -3.81
N ASN A 44 0.83 -1.58 -4.71
CA ASN A 44 2.10 -2.25 -4.90
C ASN A 44 2.90 -2.26 -3.59
N PHE A 45 3.55 -3.38 -3.30
CA PHE A 45 4.42 -3.54 -2.15
C PHE A 45 5.86 -3.78 -2.62
N PRO A 46 6.69 -2.72 -2.74
CA PRO A 46 7.98 -2.76 -3.44
C PRO A 46 9.11 -3.42 -2.65
N PHE A 47 8.78 -4.41 -1.83
CA PHE A 47 9.72 -5.14 -0.99
C PHE A 47 9.65 -6.62 -1.33
N VAL A 48 10.82 -7.26 -1.32
CA VAL A 48 10.91 -8.72 -1.26
C VAL A 48 10.62 -9.12 0.18
N THR A 49 9.68 -10.04 0.36
CA THR A 49 9.30 -10.56 1.68
C THR A 49 9.89 -11.94 1.87
N HIS A 50 10.57 -12.13 3.01
CA HIS A 50 11.09 -13.42 3.44
C HIS A 50 10.45 -13.79 4.79
N THR A 51 10.14 -15.06 4.97
CA THR A 51 9.76 -15.62 6.27
C THR A 51 10.83 -16.60 6.68
N LEU A 52 11.49 -16.34 7.81
CA LEU A 52 12.52 -17.20 8.38
C LEU A 52 12.18 -17.42 9.86
N ASP A 53 12.03 -18.68 10.28
CA ASP A 53 11.74 -19.05 11.68
C ASP A 53 10.52 -18.34 12.30
N GLY A 54 9.52 -18.02 11.47
CA GLY A 54 8.31 -17.29 11.90
C GLY A 54 8.46 -15.77 11.93
N GLU A 55 9.65 -15.22 11.71
CA GLU A 55 9.88 -13.79 11.53
C GLU A 55 9.71 -13.38 10.07
N VAL A 56 9.03 -12.25 9.86
CA VAL A 56 8.91 -11.63 8.54
C VAL A 56 10.00 -10.58 8.38
N ARG A 57 10.76 -10.67 7.28
CA ARG A 57 11.79 -9.70 6.89
C ARG A 57 11.49 -9.11 5.53
N PHE A 58 11.70 -7.81 5.41
CA PHE A 58 11.48 -7.07 4.18
C PHE A 58 12.81 -6.56 3.63
N VAL A 59 13.01 -6.74 2.33
CA VAL A 59 14.23 -6.34 1.63
C VAL A 59 13.85 -5.45 0.46
N SER A 60 14.43 -4.26 0.41
CA SER A 60 14.41 -3.42 -0.79
C SER A 60 15.60 -3.79 -1.67
N LYS A 61 15.36 -3.84 -2.98
CA LYS A 61 16.40 -4.18 -3.97
C LYS A 61 17.56 -3.19 -3.96
N SER A 62 17.32 -1.92 -3.64
CA SER A 62 18.36 -0.89 -3.69
C SER A 62 19.13 -0.72 -2.38
N CYS A 63 18.53 -1.00 -1.23
CA CYS A 63 19.12 -0.70 0.08
C CYS A 63 19.34 -1.93 0.98
N GLY A 64 18.84 -3.11 0.62
CA GLY A 64 18.96 -4.32 1.43
C GLY A 64 17.83 -4.45 2.45
N VAL A 65 18.13 -5.00 3.62
CA VAL A 65 17.15 -5.25 4.69
C VAL A 65 16.58 -3.93 5.19
N VAL A 66 15.25 -3.83 5.27
CA VAL A 66 14.54 -2.67 5.78
C VAL A 66 14.16 -2.93 7.23
N ASP A 67 14.96 -2.39 8.15
CA ASP A 67 14.78 -2.60 9.58
C ASP A 67 13.92 -1.51 10.26
N ASN A 68 13.80 -1.60 11.59
CA ASN A 68 13.07 -0.63 12.39
C ASN A 68 13.70 0.77 12.38
N ARG A 69 15.02 0.89 12.21
CA ARG A 69 15.72 2.17 12.17
C ARG A 69 15.43 2.86 10.84
N MET A 70 15.68 2.18 9.72
CA MET A 70 15.36 2.67 8.37
C MET A 70 13.89 3.07 8.25
N SER A 71 12.99 2.21 8.71
CA SER A 71 11.56 2.52 8.63
C SER A 71 11.15 3.71 9.48
N SER A 72 11.78 3.91 10.64
CA SER A 72 11.53 5.09 11.49
C SER A 72 12.08 6.37 10.86
N ASN A 73 13.28 6.32 10.31
CA ASN A 73 13.92 7.45 9.65
C ASN A 73 13.08 7.95 8.46
N ILE A 74 12.65 7.03 7.59
CA ILE A 74 11.76 7.37 6.47
C ILE A 74 10.43 7.91 6.97
N LEU A 75 9.81 7.31 7.98
CA LEU A 75 8.55 7.82 8.52
C LEU A 75 8.69 9.22 9.12
N SER A 76 9.80 9.49 9.82
CA SER A 76 10.09 10.81 10.39
C SER A 76 10.22 11.87 9.30
N LEU A 77 10.93 11.55 8.22
CA LEU A 77 11.06 12.44 7.07
C LEU A 77 9.71 12.73 6.41
N LEU A 78 8.92 11.68 6.13
CA LEU A 78 7.61 11.81 5.48
C LEU A 78 6.59 12.54 6.37
N SER A 79 6.64 12.33 7.68
CA SER A 79 5.72 12.98 8.62
C SER A 79 6.16 14.41 8.97
N GLY A 80 7.42 14.76 8.66
CA GLY A 80 7.99 16.09 8.88
C GLY A 80 7.59 17.11 7.81
N GLY A 81 6.82 16.73 6.80
CA GLY A 81 6.38 17.65 5.75
C GLY A 81 7.39 17.85 4.61
N ALA A 82 8.46 17.05 4.56
CA ALA A 82 9.53 17.26 3.59
C ALA A 82 9.04 17.15 2.13
N LEU A 83 8.09 16.25 1.85
CA LEU A 83 7.53 16.09 0.50
C LEU A 83 6.56 17.20 0.11
N GLU A 84 6.06 17.94 1.09
CA GLU A 84 5.12 19.05 0.95
C GLU A 84 5.84 20.41 0.89
N ALA A 85 7.17 20.42 0.99
CA ALA A 85 7.99 21.62 0.93
C ALA A 85 7.78 22.38 -0.39
N GLU A 86 7.64 23.70 -0.30
CA GLU A 86 7.47 24.57 -1.47
C GLU A 86 8.82 24.82 -2.18
N GLU A 87 9.90 24.86 -1.40
CA GLU A 87 11.26 25.12 -1.88
C GLU A 87 12.11 23.85 -1.93
N VAL A 88 12.92 23.72 -2.98
CA VAL A 88 13.75 22.52 -3.20
C VAL A 88 14.77 22.29 -2.08
N LEU A 89 15.27 23.37 -1.47
CA LEU A 89 16.23 23.28 -0.38
C LEU A 89 15.58 22.77 0.90
N GLU A 90 14.35 23.20 1.19
CA GLU A 90 13.57 22.71 2.35
C GLU A 90 13.24 21.22 2.22
N PHE A 91 13.05 20.71 1.00
CA PHE A 91 12.97 19.27 0.74
C PHE A 91 14.33 18.57 0.93
N ALA A 92 15.42 19.17 0.44
CA ALA A 92 16.73 18.55 0.38
C ALA A 92 17.45 18.49 1.74
N GLU A 93 17.37 19.54 2.55
CA GLU A 93 18.04 19.64 3.86
C GLU A 93 17.80 18.42 4.77
N PRO A 94 16.54 18.02 5.08
CA PRO A 94 16.30 16.88 5.97
C PRO A 94 16.74 15.54 5.35
N ILE A 95 16.83 15.47 4.01
CA ILE A 95 17.37 14.29 3.31
C ILE A 95 18.88 14.24 3.43
N LEU A 96 19.56 15.38 3.30
CA LEU A 96 21.02 15.48 3.47
C LEU A 96 21.44 15.11 4.89
N GLU A 97 20.73 15.61 5.91
CA GLU A 97 20.95 15.22 7.31
C GLU A 97 20.78 13.71 7.51
N LEU A 98 19.74 13.13 6.88
CA LEU A 98 19.51 11.69 6.93
C LEU A 98 20.59 10.89 6.20
N LEU A 99 21.12 11.42 5.10
CA LEU A 99 22.18 10.80 4.31
C LEU A 99 23.51 10.71 5.08
N ASP A 100 23.84 11.75 5.85
CA ASP A 100 25.03 11.78 6.71
C ASP A 100 24.97 10.68 7.78
N ALA A 101 23.77 10.36 8.27
CA ALA A 101 23.55 9.28 9.23
C ALA A 101 23.46 7.89 8.58
N GLU A 102 22.74 7.77 7.45
CA GLU A 102 22.41 6.49 6.83
C GLU A 102 22.12 6.59 5.32
N ALA A 103 23.16 6.49 4.50
CA ALA A 103 23.07 6.59 3.03
C ALA A 103 22.11 5.57 2.36
N SER A 104 21.80 4.44 3.01
CA SER A 104 20.78 3.48 2.56
C SER A 104 19.35 4.04 2.58
N CYS A 105 19.06 5.01 3.46
CA CYS A 105 17.74 5.62 3.56
C CYS A 105 17.34 6.37 2.28
N TRP A 106 18.26 7.11 1.65
CA TRP A 106 17.97 7.77 0.39
C TRP A 106 17.62 6.79 -0.74
N ARG A 107 18.35 5.68 -0.85
CA ARG A 107 18.06 4.64 -1.84
C ARG A 107 16.65 4.08 -1.66
N LEU A 108 16.24 3.85 -0.41
CA LEU A 108 14.89 3.42 -0.07
C LEU A 108 13.84 4.50 -0.38
N LEU A 109 14.07 5.75 0.03
CA LEU A 109 13.14 6.86 -0.23
C LEU A 109 12.90 7.04 -1.72
N ARG A 110 13.98 7.08 -2.51
CA ARG A 110 13.92 7.20 -3.96
C ARG A 110 13.11 6.07 -4.58
N ASP A 111 13.35 4.82 -4.16
CA ASP A 111 12.59 3.69 -4.67
C ASP A 111 11.09 3.80 -4.33
N LEU A 112 10.75 4.30 -3.14
CA LEU A 112 9.36 4.54 -2.73
C LEU A 112 8.67 5.66 -3.53
N ILE A 113 9.40 6.71 -3.91
CA ILE A 113 8.87 7.82 -4.73
C ILE A 113 8.69 7.38 -6.19
N MET A 114 9.62 6.58 -6.71
CA MET A 114 9.68 6.22 -8.13
C MET A 114 8.83 5.00 -8.49
N VAL A 115 8.25 4.30 -7.51
CA VAL A 115 7.47 3.10 -7.75
C VAL A 115 6.10 3.44 -8.34
N ASP A 116 5.64 2.62 -9.29
CA ASP A 116 4.22 2.56 -9.64
C ASP A 116 3.43 2.12 -8.39
N ASP A 117 2.44 2.94 -7.99
CA ASP A 117 1.63 2.69 -6.80
C ASP A 117 0.69 1.49 -6.98
N GLY A 118 0.37 1.11 -8.22
CA GLY A 118 -0.58 0.08 -8.59
C GLY A 118 -1.94 0.25 -7.92
N TYR A 119 -2.37 1.47 -7.59
CA TYR A 119 -3.51 1.72 -6.71
C TYR A 119 -4.82 1.17 -7.27
N LEU A 120 -5.52 0.39 -6.45
CA LEU A 120 -6.88 -0.07 -6.71
C LEU A 120 -7.64 -0.12 -5.38
N ARG A 121 -8.86 0.42 -5.36
CA ARG A 121 -9.72 0.41 -4.17
C ARG A 121 -11.13 -0.06 -4.51
N PHE A 122 -11.59 -1.09 -3.82
CA PHE A 122 -13.00 -1.46 -3.79
C PHE A 122 -13.72 -0.71 -2.66
N ASP A 123 -14.92 -0.20 -2.96
CA ASP A 123 -15.83 0.46 -2.04
C ASP A 123 -17.26 -0.11 -2.15
N HIS A 124 -17.83 -0.50 -1.01
CA HIS A 124 -19.28 -0.63 -0.80
C HIS A 124 -19.78 0.64 -0.10
N ASP A 125 -20.42 1.54 -0.85
CA ASP A 125 -20.73 2.90 -0.40
C ASP A 125 -22.23 3.23 -0.54
N PRO A 126 -23.08 2.73 0.37
CA PRO A 126 -24.51 3.03 0.37
C PRO A 126 -24.80 4.51 0.67
N THR A 127 -23.84 5.25 1.24
CA THR A 127 -24.06 6.66 1.63
C THR A 127 -23.97 7.62 0.46
N ARG A 128 -23.19 7.27 -0.56
CA ARG A 128 -22.99 8.10 -1.76
C ARG A 128 -23.56 7.47 -3.02
N GLU A 129 -24.29 6.36 -2.89
CA GLU A 129 -24.91 5.68 -4.01
C GLU A 129 -25.75 6.66 -4.85
N ASN A 130 -25.45 6.70 -6.15
CA ASN A 130 -26.16 7.54 -7.12
C ASN A 130 -26.28 6.80 -8.45
N GLY A 131 -26.94 5.64 -8.39
CA GLY A 131 -27.19 4.78 -9.55
C GLY A 131 -25.91 4.49 -10.34
N ARG A 132 -25.90 4.83 -11.64
CA ARG A 132 -24.74 4.59 -12.51
C ARG A 132 -23.59 5.58 -12.32
N LEU A 133 -23.85 6.75 -11.72
CA LEU A 133 -22.82 7.76 -11.49
C LEU A 133 -21.88 7.36 -10.34
N HIS A 134 -22.45 6.75 -9.31
CA HIS A 134 -21.73 6.19 -8.15
C HIS A 134 -22.41 4.89 -7.72
N PRO A 135 -22.06 3.75 -8.33
CA PRO A 135 -22.67 2.46 -8.01
C PRO A 135 -22.41 2.06 -6.55
N LEU A 136 -23.36 1.35 -5.93
CA LEU A 136 -23.24 0.83 -4.56
C LEU A 136 -21.90 0.10 -4.33
N ASN A 137 -21.54 -0.79 -5.25
CA ASN A 137 -20.26 -1.48 -5.27
C ASN A 137 -19.44 -0.99 -6.46
N HIS A 138 -18.26 -0.46 -6.20
CA HIS A 138 -17.38 0.01 -7.28
C HIS A 138 -15.90 -0.15 -6.93
N ILE A 139 -15.08 -0.13 -7.98
CA ILE A 139 -13.63 -0.11 -7.91
C ILE A 139 -13.14 1.24 -8.43
N ASP A 140 -12.42 1.97 -7.58
CA ASP A 140 -11.64 3.14 -7.95
C ASP A 140 -10.24 2.69 -8.40
N VAL A 141 -9.85 3.12 -9.60
CA VAL A 141 -8.52 2.91 -10.16
C VAL A 141 -7.76 4.23 -10.14
N PHE A 142 -6.46 4.16 -9.82
CA PHE A 142 -5.57 5.30 -9.58
C PHE A 142 -5.93 6.15 -8.36
N TYR A 143 -4.90 6.55 -7.62
CA TYR A 143 -5.05 7.35 -6.42
C TYR A 143 -5.37 8.83 -6.72
N SER A 144 -4.75 9.40 -7.76
CA SER A 144 -4.88 10.81 -8.11
C SER A 144 -6.22 11.15 -8.75
N GLN A 145 -6.87 12.21 -8.27
CA GLN A 145 -8.20 12.62 -8.74
C GLN A 145 -8.25 13.03 -10.22
N SER A 146 -7.14 13.49 -10.78
CA SER A 146 -7.05 13.89 -12.19
C SER A 146 -7.05 12.70 -13.16
N THR A 147 -6.71 11.51 -12.69
CA THR A 147 -6.61 10.29 -13.52
C THR A 147 -7.57 9.20 -13.08
N THR A 148 -8.15 9.31 -11.88
CA THR A 148 -9.02 8.28 -11.33
C THR A 148 -10.28 8.08 -12.16
N PHE A 149 -10.74 6.83 -12.18
CA PHE A 149 -12.04 6.46 -12.73
C PHE A 149 -12.62 5.31 -11.91
N LYS A 150 -13.94 5.13 -12.03
CA LYS A 150 -14.69 4.11 -11.30
C LYS A 150 -15.21 3.04 -12.23
N MET A 151 -15.21 1.80 -11.77
CA MET A 151 -15.89 0.68 -12.41
C MET A 151 -16.90 0.08 -11.44
N GLY A 152 -18.19 0.13 -11.80
CA GLY A 152 -19.23 -0.55 -11.01
C GLY A 152 -19.08 -2.06 -11.10
N VAL A 153 -19.30 -2.76 -9.99
CA VAL A 153 -19.34 -4.22 -9.93
C VAL A 153 -20.70 -4.67 -9.36
N SER A 154 -21.23 -5.79 -9.85
CA SER A 154 -22.59 -6.20 -9.51
C SER A 154 -22.73 -6.65 -8.05
N ASN A 155 -21.67 -7.26 -7.51
CA ASN A 155 -21.68 -7.85 -6.17
C ASN A 155 -20.67 -7.14 -5.27
N LYS A 156 -20.92 -7.17 -3.96
CA LYS A 156 -19.92 -6.80 -2.95
C LYS A 156 -18.76 -7.80 -3.05
N LEU A 157 -17.54 -7.28 -3.15
CA LEU A 157 -16.33 -8.10 -3.26
C LEU A 157 -15.74 -8.35 -1.88
N ALA A 158 -15.34 -9.58 -1.62
CA ALA A 158 -14.49 -9.94 -0.50
C ALA A 158 -13.01 -9.66 -0.83
N LEU A 159 -12.13 -9.74 0.18
CA LEU A 159 -10.69 -9.61 -0.02
C LEU A 159 -10.17 -10.64 -1.03
N GLU A 160 -10.69 -11.87 -0.93
CA GLU A 160 -10.28 -13.00 -1.76
C GLU A 160 -10.62 -12.75 -3.24
N ASP A 161 -11.77 -12.12 -3.53
CA ASP A 161 -12.16 -11.74 -4.90
C ASP A 161 -11.19 -10.70 -5.47
N LEU A 162 -10.82 -9.69 -4.66
CA LEU A 162 -9.90 -8.65 -5.10
C LEU A 162 -8.48 -9.19 -5.32
N VAL A 163 -8.04 -10.11 -4.45
CA VAL A 163 -6.78 -10.83 -4.61
C VAL A 163 -6.79 -11.64 -5.89
N ASP A 164 -7.89 -12.34 -6.20
CA ASP A 164 -8.03 -13.14 -7.41
C ASP A 164 -8.02 -12.28 -8.69
N ILE A 165 -8.73 -11.15 -8.71
CA ILE A 165 -8.73 -10.19 -9.83
C ILE A 165 -7.31 -9.71 -10.18
N LEU A 166 -6.48 -9.50 -9.15
CA LEU A 166 -5.13 -8.97 -9.30
C LEU A 166 -4.06 -10.06 -9.55
N ASN A 167 -4.40 -11.33 -9.32
CA ASN A 167 -3.43 -12.42 -9.35
C ASN A 167 -3.04 -12.80 -10.79
N LEU A 168 -1.75 -12.69 -11.13
CA LEU A 168 -1.23 -13.07 -12.45
C LEU A 168 -1.24 -14.58 -12.74
N LYS A 169 -1.73 -15.40 -11.81
CA LYS A 169 -1.91 -16.85 -11.97
C LYS A 169 -3.38 -17.29 -11.99
N SER A 170 -4.32 -16.40 -11.67
CA SER A 170 -5.75 -16.69 -11.82
C SER A 170 -6.20 -16.45 -13.27
N ASN A 171 -7.42 -16.88 -13.58
CA ASN A 171 -8.03 -16.54 -14.86
C ASN A 171 -8.41 -15.05 -14.87
N CYS A 172 -8.19 -14.37 -15.99
CA CYS A 172 -8.65 -13.00 -16.16
C CYS A 172 -10.18 -12.93 -16.10
N HIS A 173 -10.69 -11.90 -15.42
CA HIS A 173 -12.12 -11.60 -15.36
C HIS A 173 -12.53 -10.68 -16.50
N PHE A 174 -13.68 -10.95 -17.10
CA PHE A 174 -14.24 -10.09 -18.13
C PHE A 174 -15.03 -8.94 -17.51
N ILE A 175 -14.86 -7.75 -18.06
CA ILE A 175 -15.75 -6.62 -17.80
C ILE A 175 -16.94 -6.77 -18.74
N ALA A 176 -18.13 -6.99 -18.19
CA ALA A 176 -19.39 -6.97 -18.94
C ALA A 176 -20.03 -5.58 -18.85
N LYS A 177 -20.53 -5.06 -19.99
CA LYS A 177 -21.18 -3.75 -20.09
C LYS A 177 -22.66 -3.89 -20.43
#